data_AF-A0A8D0FMY5-F1
#
_entry.id   AF-A0A8D0FMY5-F1
#
_cell.length_a   1.000
_cell.length_b   1.000
_cell.length_c   1.000
_cell.angle_alpha   90.00
_cell.angle_beta   90.00
_cell.angle_gamma   90.00
#
_symmetry.space_group_name_H-M   'P 1'
#
loop_
_entity.id
_entity.type
_entity.pdbx_description
1 polymer ?
#
loop_
_entity_poly.entity_id
_entity_poly.type
_entity_poly.pdbx_seq_one_letter_code
_entity_poly.pdbx_strand_id
1 'polypeptide(L)'
;MLNVPPQAFPAPRSQQRVAAGGRAKVPLKPGRSLMDWIRLTKSGKDLTGLKGRLAEVTEDELAKHNKKEDCWICIRGFVYNVTPYMEYHPGGEDELMKAAGTDGTDLFDQVRTTGSE
;
A
#
# COMPACT_ATOMS: atom_id res chain seq x y z
N MET A 1 19.06 46.01 -14.42
CA MET A 1 17.93 45.16 -14.82
C MET A 1 18.52 43.91 -15.46
N LEU A 2 18.60 42.79 -14.73
CA LEU A 2 19.24 41.55 -15.20
C LEU A 2 18.17 40.62 -15.77
N ASN A 3 18.29 40.34 -17.07
CA ASN A 3 17.40 39.50 -17.86
C ASN A 3 17.80 38.02 -17.69
N VAL A 4 17.02 37.25 -16.94
CA VAL A 4 17.22 35.81 -16.75
C VAL A 4 16.34 35.07 -17.78
N PRO A 5 16.90 34.27 -18.71
CA PRO A 5 16.08 33.47 -19.62
C PRO A 5 15.41 32.31 -18.87
N PRO A 6 14.15 31.95 -19.20
CA PRO A 6 13.47 30.83 -18.56
C PRO A 6 14.11 29.53 -19.04
N GLN A 7 14.86 28.84 -18.17
CA GLN A 7 15.24 27.45 -18.41
C GLN A 7 13.97 26.60 -18.38
N ALA A 8 13.46 26.25 -19.56
CA ALA A 8 12.46 25.21 -19.72
C ALA A 8 13.12 23.87 -19.37
N PHE A 9 12.90 23.42 -18.14
CA PHE A 9 13.12 22.03 -17.77
C PHE A 9 11.94 21.17 -18.24
N PRO A 10 12.18 19.92 -18.69
CA PRO A 10 13.46 19.24 -18.82
C PRO A 10 14.03 19.23 -20.25
N ALA A 11 15.35 19.09 -20.35
CA ALA A 11 16.13 19.13 -21.59
C ALA A 11 15.89 17.90 -22.51
N PRO A 12 15.98 18.06 -23.84
CA PRO A 12 15.66 17.03 -24.84
C PRO A 12 16.63 15.82 -24.89
N ARG A 13 17.56 15.70 -23.93
CA ARG A 13 18.53 14.59 -23.85
C ARG A 13 18.72 14.01 -22.44
N SER A 14 17.77 14.23 -21.54
CA SER A 14 17.77 13.51 -20.25
C SER A 14 17.58 12.01 -20.49
N GLN A 15 18.61 11.23 -20.20
CA GLN A 15 18.66 9.76 -20.30
C GLN A 15 17.72 9.03 -19.31
N GLN A 16 16.69 9.72 -18.81
CA GLN A 16 15.67 9.18 -17.93
C GLN A 16 14.52 8.59 -18.76
N ARG A 17 14.87 7.71 -19.71
CA ARG A 17 13.87 6.91 -20.44
C ARG A 17 14.45 5.60 -20.97
N VAL A 18 15.23 4.91 -20.16
CA VAL A 18 15.59 3.51 -20.43
C VAL A 18 15.60 2.70 -19.13
N ALA A 19 14.41 2.31 -18.70
CA ALA A 19 14.22 1.08 -17.94
C ALA A 19 12.84 0.53 -18.31
N ALA A 20 12.81 -0.29 -19.36
CA ALA A 20 11.69 -1.17 -19.64
C ALA A 20 11.69 -2.31 -18.60
N GLY A 21 11.31 -1.96 -17.38
CA GLY A 21 10.96 -2.89 -16.31
C GLY A 21 9.62 -2.42 -15.77
N GLY A 22 8.57 -2.65 -16.54
CA GLY A 22 7.24 -2.16 -16.21
C GLY A 22 6.76 -2.83 -14.93
N ARG A 23 6.91 -2.15 -13.79
CA ARG A 23 6.09 -2.45 -12.61
C ARG A 23 4.64 -2.41 -13.07
N ALA A 24 4.00 -3.57 -13.13
CA ALA A 24 2.60 -3.68 -13.52
C ALA A 24 1.78 -2.88 -12.52
N LYS A 25 1.46 -1.63 -12.88
CA LYS A 25 0.56 -0.81 -12.08
C LYS A 25 -0.82 -1.42 -12.26
N VAL A 26 -1.28 -2.14 -11.25
CA VAL A 26 -2.65 -2.64 -11.21
C VAL A 26 -3.58 -1.41 -11.37
N PRO A 27 -4.43 -1.37 -12.40
CA PRO A 27 -5.31 -0.23 -12.62
C PRO A 27 -6.28 -0.11 -11.43
N LEU A 28 -6.16 0.98 -10.68
CA LEU A 28 -7.05 1.29 -9.57
C LEU A 28 -8.44 1.62 -10.12
N LYS A 29 -9.50 1.11 -9.46
CA LYS A 29 -10.87 1.50 -9.79
C LYS A 29 -11.04 3.02 -9.64
N PRO A 30 -11.89 3.68 -10.45
CA PRO A 30 -12.18 5.11 -10.26
C PRO A 30 -12.62 5.39 -8.81
N GLY A 31 -12.00 6.37 -8.14
CA GLY A 31 -12.28 6.71 -6.74
C GLY A 31 -11.63 5.79 -5.69
N ARG A 32 -10.72 4.89 -6.10
CA ARG A 32 -9.90 4.05 -5.21
C ARG A 32 -8.42 4.45 -5.24
N SER A 33 -8.13 5.75 -5.35
CA SER A 33 -6.75 6.24 -5.25
C SER A 33 -6.27 6.28 -3.79
N LEU A 34 -4.96 6.38 -3.58
CA LEU A 34 -4.38 6.63 -2.25
C LEU A 34 -4.96 7.89 -1.58
N MET A 35 -5.28 8.92 -2.36
CA MET A 35 -5.92 10.13 -1.84
C MET A 35 -7.34 9.87 -1.35
N ASP A 36 -8.07 8.96 -2.00
CA ASP A 36 -9.40 8.54 -1.56
C ASP A 36 -9.33 7.70 -0.28
N TRP A 37 -8.28 6.88 -0.13
CA TRP A 37 -7.99 6.19 1.13
C TRP A 37 -7.73 7.18 2.28
N ILE A 38 -6.90 8.22 2.04
CA ILE A 38 -6.63 9.25 3.06
C ILE A 38 -7.92 10.01 3.45
N ARG A 39 -8.81 10.28 2.49
CA ARG A 39 -10.12 10.87 2.80
C ARG A 39 -11.00 9.93 3.63
N LEU A 40 -10.97 8.63 3.32
CA LEU A 40 -11.73 7.61 4.05
C LEU A 40 -11.23 7.48 5.49
N THR A 41 -9.92 7.45 5.74
CA THR A 41 -9.38 7.35 7.11
C THR A 41 -9.65 8.59 7.95
N LYS A 42 -9.77 9.77 7.32
CA LYS A 42 -10.16 11.03 7.97
C LYS A 42 -11.66 11.15 8.26
N SER A 43 -12.49 10.24 7.74
CA SER A 43 -13.95 10.27 7.94
C SER A 43 -14.39 9.90 9.36
N GLY A 44 -13.48 9.37 10.19
CA GLY A 44 -13.81 8.91 11.55
C GLY A 44 -14.58 7.58 11.59
N LYS A 45 -14.76 6.92 10.44
CA LYS A 45 -15.33 5.57 10.38
C LYS A 45 -14.37 4.57 11.03
N ASP A 46 -14.88 3.75 11.95
CA ASP A 46 -14.10 2.65 12.50
C ASP A 46 -13.92 1.57 11.42
N LEU A 47 -12.70 1.46 10.92
CA LEU A 47 -12.28 0.47 9.92
C LEU A 47 -11.75 -0.81 10.55
N THR A 48 -11.46 -0.79 11.86
CA THR A 48 -10.92 -1.94 12.59
C THR A 48 -12.01 -2.85 13.10
N GLY A 49 -13.22 -2.31 13.34
CA GLY A 49 -14.33 -3.02 13.97
C GLY A 49 -14.15 -3.19 15.49
N LEU A 50 -13.05 -2.67 16.05
CA LEU A 50 -12.68 -2.82 17.46
C LEU A 50 -13.15 -1.67 18.34
N LYS A 51 -13.89 -0.69 17.79
CA LYS A 51 -14.41 0.50 18.49
C LYS A 51 -13.31 1.25 19.25
N GLY A 52 -12.10 1.29 18.68
CA GLY A 52 -10.93 1.96 19.28
C GLY A 52 -10.23 1.18 20.39
N ARG A 53 -10.52 -0.11 20.57
CA ARG A 53 -9.81 -0.97 21.54
C ARG A 53 -8.65 -1.68 20.86
N LEU A 54 -7.49 -1.69 21.52
CA LEU A 54 -6.40 -2.60 21.18
C LEU A 54 -6.75 -3.98 21.75
N ALA A 55 -6.67 -5.01 20.91
CA ALA A 55 -6.89 -6.39 21.28
C ALA A 55 -5.60 -7.20 21.07
N GLU A 56 -5.34 -8.12 21.98
CA GLU A 56 -4.30 -9.12 21.79
C GLU A 56 -4.81 -10.15 20.79
N VAL A 57 -4.02 -10.43 19.76
CA VAL A 57 -4.37 -11.36 18.68
C VAL A 57 -3.35 -12.48 18.69
N THR A 58 -3.81 -13.72 18.85
CA THR A 58 -2.96 -14.91 18.74
C THR A 58 -2.75 -15.27 17.28
N GLU A 59 -1.71 -16.06 16.99
CA GLU A 59 -1.46 -16.56 15.64
C GLU A 59 -2.63 -17.39 15.11
N ASP A 60 -3.26 -18.22 15.96
CA ASP A 60 -4.47 -18.98 15.61
C ASP A 60 -5.67 -18.10 15.25
N GLU A 61 -5.81 -16.95 15.92
CA GLU A 61 -6.87 -16.00 15.59
C GLU A 61 -6.54 -15.30 14.26
N LEU A 62 -5.31 -14.83 14.10
CA LEU A 62 -4.83 -14.21 12.87
C LEU A 62 -5.08 -15.10 11.65
N ALA A 63 -4.78 -16.41 11.76
CA ALA A 63 -4.97 -17.38 10.70
C ALA A 63 -6.43 -17.54 10.21
N LYS A 64 -7.43 -17.15 11.02
CA LYS A 64 -8.84 -17.17 10.61
C LYS A 64 -9.18 -16.06 9.60
N HIS A 65 -8.43 -14.96 9.64
CA HIS A 65 -8.67 -13.77 8.82
C HIS A 65 -7.81 -13.80 7.55
N ASN A 66 -8.04 -14.81 6.72
CA ASN A 66 -7.25 -15.10 5.51
C ASN A 66 -8.02 -14.93 4.19
N LYS A 67 -9.16 -14.22 4.20
CA LYS A 67 -10.04 -14.06 3.04
C LYS A 67 -10.05 -12.62 2.56
N LYS A 68 -10.35 -12.38 1.29
CA LYS A 68 -10.40 -11.03 0.73
C LYS A 68 -11.38 -10.10 1.48
N GLU A 69 -12.52 -10.63 1.90
CA GLU A 69 -13.55 -9.89 2.64
C GLU A 69 -13.29 -9.86 4.16
N ASP A 70 -12.24 -10.55 4.62
CA ASP A 70 -11.81 -10.63 6.02
C ASP A 70 -10.33 -11.00 6.10
N CYS A 71 -9.46 -10.01 5.87
CA CYS A 71 -8.02 -10.18 5.76
C CYS A 71 -7.29 -9.35 6.80
N TRP A 72 -6.54 -10.03 7.66
CA TRP A 72 -5.63 -9.42 8.61
C TRP A 72 -4.20 -9.83 8.31
N ILE A 73 -3.25 -8.94 8.57
CA ILE A 73 -1.82 -9.20 8.37
C ILE A 73 -1.07 -8.72 9.60
N CYS A 74 -0.15 -9.55 10.11
CA CYS A 74 0.82 -9.11 11.10
C CYS A 74 2.03 -8.47 10.40
N ILE A 75 2.42 -7.27 10.83
CA ILE A 75 3.65 -6.61 10.39
C ILE A 75 4.37 -6.11 11.64
N ARG A 76 5.58 -6.62 11.87
CA ARG A 76 6.47 -6.23 12.98
C ARG A 76 5.78 -6.30 14.35
N GLY A 77 4.99 -7.36 14.56
CA GLY A 77 4.27 -7.61 15.82
C GLY A 77 2.95 -6.85 15.97
N PHE A 78 2.50 -6.11 14.95
CA PHE A 78 1.21 -5.44 14.96
C PHE A 78 0.27 -6.09 13.93
N VAL A 79 -0.94 -6.44 14.38
CA VAL A 79 -1.98 -6.98 13.49
C VAL A 79 -2.83 -5.84 12.93
N TYR A 80 -2.94 -5.82 11.60
CA TYR A 80 -3.71 -4.83 10.87
C TYR A 80 -4.85 -5.49 10.10
N ASN A 81 -6.07 -4.97 10.28
CA ASN A 81 -7.17 -5.29 9.38
C ASN A 81 -6.99 -4.55 8.04
N VAL A 82 -6.58 -5.28 7.01
CA VAL A 82 -6.31 -4.74 5.67
C VAL A 82 -7.46 -4.92 4.70
N THR A 83 -8.55 -5.59 5.11
CA THR A 83 -9.79 -5.74 4.34
C THR A 83 -10.25 -4.45 3.64
N PRO A 84 -10.41 -3.29 4.34
CA PRO A 84 -10.86 -2.07 3.68
C PRO A 84 -9.81 -1.47 2.72
N TYR A 85 -8.54 -1.89 2.84
CA TYR A 85 -7.41 -1.38 2.09
C TYR A 85 -7.11 -2.19 0.81
N MET A 86 -7.64 -3.40 0.67
CA MET A 86 -7.40 -4.31 -0.47
C MET A 86 -7.46 -3.59 -1.83
N GLU A 87 -8.56 -2.90 -2.10
CA GLU A 87 -8.79 -2.23 -3.39
C GLU A 87 -7.98 -0.93 -3.58
N TYR A 88 -7.30 -0.45 -2.54
CA TYR A 88 -6.47 0.76 -2.57
C TYR A 88 -4.98 0.44 -2.58
N HIS A 89 -4.60 -0.84 -2.47
CA HIS A 89 -3.21 -1.26 -2.42
C HIS A 89 -2.52 -1.05 -3.78
N PRO A 90 -1.43 -0.26 -3.86
CA PRO A 90 -0.75 0.01 -5.12
C PRO A 90 -0.13 -1.23 -5.79
N GLY A 91 0.15 -2.28 -5.01
CA GLY A 91 0.63 -3.57 -5.52
C GLY A 91 -0.48 -4.51 -5.98
N GLY A 92 -1.75 -4.14 -5.81
CA GLY A 92 -2.90 -5.01 -6.08
C GLY A 92 -3.28 -5.92 -4.92
N GLU A 93 -4.46 -6.51 -5.02
CA GLU A 93 -5.04 -7.38 -3.99
C GLU A 93 -4.25 -8.69 -3.86
N ASP A 94 -3.77 -9.23 -4.97
CA ASP A 94 -3.03 -10.49 -5.02
C ASP A 94 -1.76 -10.47 -4.17
N GLU A 95 -1.05 -9.32 -4.12
CA GLU A 95 0.15 -9.17 -3.29
C GLU A 95 -0.18 -9.15 -1.79
N LEU A 96 -1.31 -8.54 -1.39
CA LEU A 96 -1.76 -8.57 0.01
C LEU A 96 -2.21 -9.99 0.40
N MET A 97 -2.88 -10.69 -0.50
CA MET A 97 -3.38 -12.04 -0.24
C MET A 97 -2.27 -13.06 0.05
N LYS A 98 -1.03 -12.83 -0.39
CA LYS A 98 0.13 -13.66 -0.04
C LYS A 98 0.44 -13.68 1.45
N ALA A 99 0.08 -12.62 2.18
CA ALA A 99 0.31 -12.49 3.62
C ALA A 99 -0.99 -12.63 4.44
N ALA A 100 -2.13 -12.95 3.81
CA ALA A 100 -3.43 -12.99 4.48
C ALA A 100 -3.45 -14.02 5.61
N GLY A 101 -3.79 -13.57 6.82
CA GLY A 101 -3.85 -14.38 8.03
C GLY A 101 -2.49 -14.84 8.54
N THR A 102 -1.39 -14.16 8.17
CA THR A 102 -0.02 -14.54 8.56
C THR A 102 0.84 -13.32 8.89
N ASP A 103 2.08 -13.55 9.33
CA ASP A 103 3.09 -12.50 9.45
C ASP A 103 3.69 -12.17 8.08
N GLY A 104 3.38 -10.97 7.58
CA GLY A 104 3.82 -10.45 6.29
C GLY A 104 5.05 -9.55 6.38
N THR A 105 5.78 -9.52 7.50
CA THR A 105 6.91 -8.61 7.72
C THR A 105 7.98 -8.76 6.64
N ASP A 106 8.36 -9.99 6.31
CA ASP A 106 9.38 -10.26 5.30
C ASP A 106 8.94 -9.81 3.91
N LEU A 107 7.68 -10.09 3.54
CA LEU A 107 7.10 -9.66 2.27
C LEU A 107 7.04 -8.13 2.18
N PHE A 108 6.68 -7.47 3.27
CA PHE A 108 6.65 -6.01 3.35
C PHE A 108 8.03 -5.39 3.17
N ASP A 109 9.06 -5.93 3.83
CA ASP A 109 10.42 -5.41 3.80
C ASP A 109 11.10 -5.62 2.44
N GLN A 110 10.79 -6.72 1.74
CA GLN A 110 11.29 -6.99 0.39
C GLN A 110 10.78 -5.95 -0.63
N VAL A 111 9.48 -5.61 -0.61
CA VAL A 111 8.87 -4.72 -1.60
C VAL A 111 9.29 -3.25 -1.42
N ARG A 112 9.57 -2.83 -0.18
CA ARG A 112 9.98 -1.45 0.14
C ARG A 112 11.46 -1.16 -0.16
N THR A 113 12.31 -2.19 -0.15
CA THR A 113 13.77 -2.04 -0.24
C THR A 113 14.28 -2.08 -1.69
N THR A 114 13.53 -2.66 -2.61
CA THR A 114 13.84 -2.69 -4.05
C THR A 114 13.49 -1.37 -4.77
N GLY A 115 14.18 -0.30 -4.41
CA GLY A 115 14.08 1.02 -5.07
C GLY A 115 15.38 1.81 -5.14
N SER A 116 16.50 1.25 -4.69
CA SER A 116 17.80 1.91 -4.71
C SER A 116 18.93 0.89 -4.82
N GLU A 117 19.23 0.50 -6.06
CA GLU A 117 20.59 0.18 -6.50
C GLU A 117 20.77 0.70 -7.93
#